data_AF-A0A9W7C6I9-F1
#
_entry.id   AF-A0A9W7C6I9-F1
#
_cell.length_a   1.000
_cell.length_b   1.000
_cell.length_c   1.000
_cell.angle_alpha   90.00
_cell.angle_beta   90.00
_cell.angle_gamma   90.00
#
_symmetry.space_group_name_H-M   'P 1'
#
loop_
_entity.id
_entity.type
_entity.pdbx_description
1 polymer ?
#
loop_
_entity_poly.entity_id
_entity_poly.type
_entity_poly.pdbx_seq_one_letter_code
_entity_poly.pdbx_strand_id
1 'polypeptide(L)'
;MSFTLAWIGILDELDALRSHHTQPKEISIPVVSRPSKNQLFVNVSKSAKKQEPTPLAFTSSTASGKVLFSSRHHAPPSPFTSSIFSGPSNTSCEAELRLTCKFHRKPSNLTIAAELIDCSQVSWSRTTTFLSHILLKLLAIYSPNMSWSTGDPSKNIKPHISFPLYACVDDLNSGENIFNVDEGEEEKVLRKRDYKKNVEFRKGDTMTFRSRLFYVDFVNWRAKGLPVIDQIPLSKWWGKAGLRLAIYDVNEEGERTNVLDLDVFNEDYNEPRQK
;
A
#
# COMPACT_ATOMS: atom_id res chain seq x y z
N MET A 1 -21.40 -19.94 -22.88
CA MET A 1 -21.47 -20.64 -21.58
C MET A 1 -20.07 -21.16 -21.25
N SER A 2 -19.07 -20.28 -21.10
CA SER A 2 -17.64 -20.67 -21.14
C SER A 2 -16.72 -19.75 -20.33
N PHE A 3 -17.20 -19.20 -19.21
CA PHE A 3 -16.37 -18.38 -18.29
C PHE A 3 -16.19 -19.01 -16.90
N THR A 4 -16.94 -20.08 -16.59
CA THR A 4 -16.97 -20.72 -15.28
C THR A 4 -16.06 -21.95 -15.15
N LEU A 5 -15.62 -22.55 -16.27
CA LEU A 5 -14.77 -23.75 -16.24
C LEU A 5 -13.26 -23.44 -16.16
N ALA A 6 -12.85 -22.21 -16.46
CA ALA A 6 -11.46 -21.77 -16.32
C ALA A 6 -11.02 -21.58 -14.86
N TRP A 7 -11.95 -21.53 -13.91
CA TRP A 7 -11.65 -21.31 -12.49
C TRP A 7 -11.43 -22.61 -11.69
N ILE A 8 -11.92 -23.75 -12.17
CA ILE A 8 -11.84 -25.03 -11.43
C ILE A 8 -10.51 -25.76 -11.73
N GLY A 9 -9.96 -25.64 -12.95
CA GLY A 9 -8.63 -26.17 -13.27
C GLY A 9 -7.45 -25.45 -12.60
N ILE A 10 -7.68 -24.24 -12.06
CA ILE A 10 -6.66 -23.43 -11.37
C ILE A 10 -6.38 -23.97 -9.94
N LEU A 11 -7.25 -24.82 -9.38
CA LEU A 11 -7.12 -25.27 -7.99
C LEU A 11 -6.35 -26.59 -7.83
N ASP A 12 -6.43 -27.52 -8.79
CA ASP A 12 -5.78 -28.84 -8.69
C ASP A 12 -4.28 -28.83 -9.04
N GLU A 13 -3.79 -27.82 -9.76
CA GLU A 13 -2.39 -27.71 -10.19
C GLU A 13 -1.50 -26.93 -9.19
N LEU A 14 -2.11 -26.38 -8.13
CA LEU A 14 -1.45 -25.62 -7.05
C LEU A 14 -0.63 -26.48 -6.09
N ASP A 15 -0.87 -27.80 -6.03
CA ASP A 15 -0.19 -28.70 -5.09
C ASP A 15 1.21 -29.14 -5.57
N ALA A 16 1.51 -28.99 -6.87
CA ALA A 16 2.65 -29.64 -7.50
C ALA A 16 3.99 -28.84 -7.49
N LEU A 17 4.01 -27.54 -7.14
CA LEU A 17 5.15 -26.65 -7.46
C LEU A 17 5.86 -26.00 -6.25
N ARG A 18 5.88 -26.71 -5.11
CA ARG A 18 6.25 -26.19 -3.78
C ARG A 18 7.76 -26.18 -3.41
N SER A 19 8.73 -26.22 -4.34
CA SER A 19 10.11 -26.63 -3.98
C SER A 19 11.32 -25.70 -4.27
N HIS A 20 11.17 -24.40 -4.59
CA HIS A 20 12.36 -23.53 -4.78
C HIS A 20 12.26 -22.17 -4.07
N HIS A 21 12.98 -22.04 -2.95
CA HIS A 21 13.05 -20.83 -2.13
C HIS A 21 14.47 -20.24 -2.18
N THR A 22 14.64 -19.07 -2.79
CA THR A 22 15.86 -18.24 -2.70
C THR A 22 15.56 -16.97 -1.91
N GLN A 23 16.45 -16.59 -0.98
CA GLN A 23 16.22 -15.44 -0.11
C GLN A 23 16.29 -14.10 -0.87
N PRO A 24 15.32 -13.18 -0.67
CA PRO A 24 15.24 -11.90 -1.36
C PRO A 24 16.30 -10.89 -0.89
N LYS A 25 16.69 -9.95 -1.77
CA LYS A 25 17.69 -8.91 -1.47
C LYS A 25 16.98 -7.61 -1.09
N GLU A 26 17.10 -7.20 0.17
CA GLU A 26 16.45 -6.01 0.73
C GLU A 26 17.25 -4.73 0.45
N ILE A 27 16.57 -3.68 -0.04
CA ILE A 27 17.13 -2.33 -0.19
C ILE A 27 16.42 -1.40 0.80
N SER A 28 17.20 -0.85 1.72
CA SER A 28 16.68 0.09 2.71
C SER A 28 16.43 1.46 2.14
N ILE A 29 15.37 2.10 2.64
CA ILE A 29 15.07 3.49 2.36
C ILE A 29 15.19 4.27 3.67
N PRO A 30 16.06 5.30 3.76
CA PRO A 30 16.21 6.08 4.97
C PRO A 30 14.94 6.90 5.22
N VAL A 31 14.42 6.79 6.43
CA VAL A 31 13.23 7.54 6.87
C VAL A 31 13.67 8.61 7.86
N VAL A 32 13.23 9.84 7.64
CA VAL A 32 13.60 11.02 8.43
C VAL A 32 12.35 11.50 9.18
N SER A 33 12.42 11.61 10.51
CA SER A 33 11.35 12.22 11.30
C SER A 33 11.51 13.75 11.36
N ARG A 34 10.43 14.51 11.13
CA ARG A 34 10.36 15.97 11.35
C ARG A 34 9.41 16.31 12.52
N PRO A 35 9.45 17.53 13.09
CA PRO A 35 8.87 17.82 14.41
C PRO A 35 7.34 17.99 14.49
N SER A 36 6.55 17.69 13.43
CA SER A 36 5.10 17.62 13.57
C SER A 36 4.69 16.26 14.14
N LYS A 37 3.88 16.25 15.20
CA LYS A 37 3.72 15.11 16.13
C LYS A 37 3.26 13.77 15.52
N ASN A 38 2.81 13.71 14.26
CA ASN A 38 2.27 12.49 13.62
C ASN A 38 2.69 12.26 12.15
N GLN A 39 3.63 13.05 11.62
CA GLN A 39 4.01 12.99 10.21
C GLN A 39 5.41 12.37 10.07
N LEU A 40 5.49 11.22 9.43
CA LEU A 40 6.73 10.52 9.14
C LEU A 40 7.10 10.72 7.67
N PHE A 41 8.39 10.88 7.36
CA PHE A 41 8.85 11.14 5.99
C PHE A 41 9.84 10.09 5.52
N VAL A 42 9.47 9.33 4.50
CA VAL A 42 10.32 8.38 3.79
C VAL A 42 10.94 9.08 2.59
N ASN A 43 12.26 9.25 2.63
CA ASN A 43 13.01 9.74 1.48
C ASN A 43 13.58 8.57 0.70
N VAL A 44 13.01 8.32 -0.47
CA VAL A 44 13.42 7.24 -1.36
C VAL A 44 14.51 7.74 -2.32
N SER A 45 15.75 7.80 -1.86
CA SER A 45 16.89 8.19 -2.69
C SER A 45 17.71 7.00 -3.18
N LYS A 46 18.22 7.08 -4.41
CA LYS A 46 19.15 6.10 -5.00
C LYS A 46 20.53 6.12 -4.34
N SER A 47 20.90 7.27 -3.74
CA SER A 47 22.19 7.49 -3.10
C SER A 47 22.19 7.08 -1.63
N ALA A 48 21.07 6.55 -1.12
CA ALA A 48 20.99 6.07 0.25
C ALA A 48 22.00 4.93 0.47
N LYS A 49 22.92 5.13 1.43
CA LYS A 49 23.80 4.05 1.89
C LYS A 49 22.94 2.90 2.38
N LYS A 50 23.37 1.67 2.06
CA LYS A 50 22.75 0.42 2.54
C LYS A 50 22.71 0.46 4.08
N GLN A 51 21.54 0.76 4.64
CA GLN A 51 21.25 0.72 6.07
C GLN A 51 20.25 -0.41 6.32
N GLU A 52 19.99 -0.78 7.56
CA GLU A 52 18.87 -1.66 7.85
C GLU A 52 17.59 -0.83 7.95
N PRO A 53 16.48 -1.26 7.32
CA PRO A 53 15.21 -0.55 7.44
C PRO A 53 14.81 -0.50 8.92
N THR A 54 14.69 0.70 9.46
CA THR A 54 14.45 0.92 10.90
C THR A 54 12.97 1.25 11.13
N PRO A 55 12.23 0.49 11.95
CA PRO A 55 10.86 0.82 12.29
C PRO A 55 10.77 2.16 13.04
N LEU A 56 9.79 2.97 12.68
CA LEU A 56 9.56 4.29 13.24
C LEU A 56 8.38 4.28 14.17
N ALA A 57 8.58 4.76 15.38
CA ALA A 57 7.49 4.93 16.32
C ALA A 57 6.58 6.11 15.91
N PHE A 58 5.29 5.95 16.14
CA PHE A 58 4.30 7.03 16.05
C PHE A 58 3.36 6.98 17.26
N THR A 59 2.74 8.11 17.60
CA THR A 59 1.79 8.19 18.73
C THR A 59 0.76 9.28 18.46
N SER A 60 -0.49 8.86 18.28
CA SER A 60 -1.65 9.74 18.11
C SER A 60 -2.60 9.66 19.33
N SER A 61 -3.67 10.43 19.30
CA SER A 61 -4.75 10.34 20.30
C SER A 61 -5.50 9.00 20.24
N THR A 62 -5.52 8.33 19.07
CA THR A 62 -6.24 7.06 18.89
C THR A 62 -5.35 5.85 19.16
N ALA A 63 -4.10 5.87 18.70
CA ALA A 63 -3.19 4.72 18.75
C ALA A 63 -1.72 5.15 18.78
N SER A 64 -0.87 4.26 19.28
CA SER A 64 0.58 4.34 19.12
C SER A 64 1.10 3.06 18.49
N GLY A 65 2.28 3.12 17.89
CA GLY A 65 2.77 1.97 17.17
C GLY A 65 4.12 2.19 16.53
N LYS A 66 4.46 1.26 15.63
CA LYS A 66 5.64 1.34 14.77
C LYS A 66 5.23 1.12 13.33
N VAL A 67 5.88 1.81 12.42
CA VAL A 67 5.73 1.62 10.99
C VAL A 67 7.09 1.39 10.34
N LEU A 68 7.16 0.45 9.42
CA LEU A 68 8.35 0.14 8.64
C LEU A 68 7.96 0.23 7.16
N PHE A 69 8.65 1.08 6.43
CA PHE A 69 8.58 1.10 4.98
C PHE A 69 9.90 0.58 4.42
N SER A 70 9.83 -0.42 3.55
CA SER A 70 11.01 -1.04 2.95
C SER A 70 10.77 -1.27 1.47
N SER A 71 11.83 -1.27 0.67
CA SER A 71 11.76 -1.65 -0.74
C SER A 71 12.59 -2.91 -0.93
N ARG A 72 11.93 -4.00 -1.33
CA ARG A 72 12.57 -5.31 -1.48
C ARG A 72 12.60 -5.68 -2.94
N HIS A 73 13.75 -6.18 -3.40
CA HIS A 73 13.79 -6.93 -4.64
C HIS A 73 13.45 -8.38 -4.31
N HIS A 74 12.24 -8.77 -4.66
CA HIS A 74 11.83 -10.16 -4.59
C HIS A 74 12.24 -10.90 -5.86
N ALA A 75 12.48 -12.20 -5.70
CA ALA A 75 12.44 -13.12 -6.84
C ALA A 75 11.06 -12.98 -7.51
N PRO A 76 10.96 -13.21 -8.83
CA PRO A 76 9.70 -13.06 -9.55
C PRO A 76 8.58 -13.83 -8.82
N PRO A 77 7.37 -13.27 -8.75
CA PRO A 77 6.28 -13.90 -8.03
C PRO A 77 5.91 -15.23 -8.72
N SER A 78 5.11 -16.06 -8.05
CA SER A 78 4.79 -17.44 -8.49
C SER A 78 4.52 -17.55 -10.01
N PRO A 79 4.82 -18.70 -10.66
CA PRO A 79 4.70 -18.85 -12.11
C PRO A 79 3.36 -18.36 -12.69
N PHE A 80 2.26 -18.52 -11.93
CA PHE A 80 0.93 -18.04 -12.26
C PHE A 80 0.77 -16.51 -12.29
N THR A 81 1.34 -15.79 -11.34
CA THR A 81 1.34 -14.31 -11.35
C THR A 81 2.35 -13.78 -12.36
N SER A 82 3.45 -14.51 -12.56
CA SER A 82 4.41 -14.20 -13.62
C SER A 82 3.77 -14.29 -15.00
N SER A 83 2.89 -15.24 -15.32
CA SER A 83 2.34 -15.35 -16.69
C SER A 83 1.31 -14.27 -17.06
N ILE A 84 0.57 -13.74 -16.09
CA ILE A 84 -0.44 -12.68 -16.31
C ILE A 84 0.22 -11.29 -16.29
N PHE A 85 1.33 -11.14 -15.54
CA PHE A 85 1.99 -9.87 -15.29
C PHE A 85 3.48 -9.86 -15.69
N SER A 86 3.91 -10.80 -16.54
CA SER A 86 5.26 -10.86 -17.12
C SER A 86 5.44 -9.75 -18.13
N GLY A 87 5.74 -8.56 -17.63
CA GLY A 87 6.60 -7.65 -18.37
C GLY A 87 8.00 -8.28 -18.50
N PRO A 88 8.80 -7.89 -19.50
CA PRO A 88 10.16 -8.40 -19.74
C PRO A 88 11.14 -8.19 -18.57
N SER A 89 10.79 -7.42 -17.53
CA SER A 89 11.60 -7.29 -16.33
C SER A 89 11.21 -8.32 -15.26
N ASN A 90 11.99 -9.39 -15.13
CA ASN A 90 11.86 -10.45 -14.10
C ASN A 90 12.18 -10.01 -12.66
N THR A 91 12.16 -8.71 -12.36
CA THR A 91 12.47 -8.16 -11.03
C THR A 91 11.27 -7.38 -10.51
N SER A 92 10.46 -8.00 -9.65
CA SER A 92 9.48 -7.27 -8.83
C SER A 92 10.25 -6.51 -7.74
N CYS A 93 10.09 -5.19 -7.74
CA CYS A 93 10.53 -4.32 -6.66
C CYS A 93 9.23 -4.07 -5.95
N GLU A 94 9.16 -4.57 -4.73
CA GLU A 94 7.98 -4.50 -3.91
C GLU A 94 8.29 -3.47 -2.85
N ALA A 95 7.51 -2.39 -2.84
CA ALA A 95 7.46 -1.60 -1.62
C ALA A 95 6.57 -2.34 -0.62
N GLU A 96 7.09 -2.48 0.59
CA GLU A 96 6.43 -3.17 1.67
C GLU A 96 6.23 -2.18 2.83
N LEU A 97 4.97 -2.01 3.21
CA LEU A 97 4.57 -1.25 4.38
C LEU A 97 4.15 -2.23 5.47
N ARG A 98 4.88 -2.25 6.59
CA ARG A 98 4.50 -2.97 7.80
C ARG A 98 4.12 -1.98 8.88
N LEU A 99 3.03 -2.26 9.56
CA LEU A 99 2.50 -1.46 10.65
C LEU A 99 2.17 -2.37 11.83
N THR A 100 2.47 -1.89 13.02
CA THR A 100 2.01 -2.46 14.28
C THR A 100 1.43 -1.30 15.09
N CYS A 101 0.18 -1.38 15.52
CA CYS A 101 -0.43 -0.31 16.30
C CYS A 101 -1.28 -0.84 17.45
N LYS A 102 -1.18 -0.20 18.61
CA LYS A 102 -1.97 -0.47 19.81
C LYS A 102 -2.95 0.67 20.06
N PHE A 103 -4.23 0.34 20.21
CA PHE A 103 -5.28 1.33 20.36
C PHE A 103 -5.40 1.84 21.80
N HIS A 104 -5.33 3.16 21.98
CA HIS A 104 -5.54 3.84 23.28
C HIS A 104 -7.02 4.06 23.58
N ARG A 105 -7.84 4.18 22.54
CA ARG A 105 -9.31 4.26 22.58
C ARG A 105 -9.91 3.36 21.51
N LYS A 106 -11.18 2.99 21.67
CA LYS A 106 -11.92 2.26 20.64
C LYS A 106 -12.02 3.15 19.38
N PRO A 107 -11.48 2.74 18.23
CA PRO A 107 -11.67 3.48 17.00
C PRO A 107 -13.10 3.26 16.47
N SER A 108 -13.62 4.26 15.76
CA SER A 108 -14.97 4.20 15.19
C SER A 108 -14.96 3.47 13.84
N ASN A 109 -14.22 4.01 12.87
CA ASN A 109 -14.11 3.42 11.54
C ASN A 109 -12.73 3.72 10.95
N LEU A 110 -11.82 2.75 11.09
CA LEU A 110 -10.47 2.91 10.59
C LEU A 110 -10.44 2.76 9.06
N THR A 111 -9.81 3.72 8.41
CA THR A 111 -9.61 3.76 6.97
C THR A 111 -8.14 4.00 6.67
N ILE A 112 -7.57 3.22 5.75
CA ILE A 112 -6.26 3.50 5.16
C ILE A 112 -6.45 4.23 3.84
N ALA A 113 -5.67 5.29 3.62
CA ALA A 113 -5.71 6.08 2.40
C ALA A 113 -4.33 6.22 1.79
N ALA A 114 -4.29 6.19 0.46
CA ALA A 114 -3.18 6.63 -0.35
C ALA A 114 -3.58 7.95 -1.02
N GLU A 115 -2.95 9.06 -0.63
CA GLU A 115 -3.26 10.41 -1.10
C GLU A 115 -2.08 11.01 -1.87
N LEU A 116 -2.35 11.83 -2.88
CA LEU A 116 -1.30 12.60 -3.54
C LEU A 116 -1.10 13.94 -2.83
N ILE A 117 0.13 14.21 -2.40
CA ILE A 117 0.53 15.45 -1.74
C ILE A 117 0.96 16.46 -2.82
N ASP A 118 0.63 17.74 -2.64
CA ASP A 118 0.96 18.80 -3.62
C ASP A 118 0.34 18.58 -5.01
N CYS A 119 -0.68 17.74 -5.09
CA CYS A 119 -1.55 17.56 -6.25
C CYS A 119 -2.97 17.96 -5.88
N SER A 120 -3.54 18.96 -6.56
CA SER A 120 -4.95 19.32 -6.38
C SER A 120 -5.88 18.47 -7.23
N GLN A 121 -5.42 18.00 -8.40
CA GLN A 121 -6.16 17.15 -9.31
C GLN A 121 -5.22 16.34 -10.22
N VAL A 122 -5.59 15.09 -10.50
CA VAL A 122 -4.84 14.21 -11.39
C VAL A 122 -5.14 14.55 -12.85
N SER A 123 -4.10 14.70 -13.67
CA SER A 123 -4.21 15.00 -15.10
C SER A 123 -4.25 13.71 -15.94
N TRP A 124 -5.41 13.08 -16.06
CA TRP A 124 -5.63 11.90 -16.90
C TRP A 124 -6.22 12.25 -18.27
N SER A 125 -5.89 11.45 -19.29
CA SER A 125 -6.60 11.50 -20.58
C SER A 125 -8.05 11.07 -20.39
N ARG A 126 -8.97 11.51 -21.26
CA ARG A 126 -10.40 11.11 -21.19
C ARG A 126 -10.59 9.60 -21.16
N THR A 127 -9.81 8.86 -21.94
CA THR A 127 -9.84 7.38 -21.98
C THR A 127 -9.36 6.77 -20.67
N THR A 128 -8.26 7.26 -20.12
CA THR A 128 -7.72 6.81 -18.82
C THR A 128 -8.69 7.12 -17.69
N THR A 129 -9.28 8.32 -17.68
CA THR A 129 -10.30 8.72 -16.71
C THR A 129 -11.48 7.76 -16.75
N PHE A 130 -12.06 7.53 -17.93
CA PHE A 130 -13.20 6.64 -18.10
C PHE A 130 -12.90 5.21 -17.60
N LEU A 131 -11.79 4.62 -18.04
CA LEU A 131 -11.41 3.27 -17.65
C LEU A 131 -11.13 3.17 -16.13
N SER A 132 -10.43 4.16 -15.57
CA SER A 132 -10.16 4.20 -14.13
C SER A 132 -11.44 4.29 -13.32
N HIS A 133 -12.43 5.07 -13.76
CA HIS A 133 -13.73 5.15 -13.09
C HIS A 133 -14.48 3.82 -13.12
N ILE A 134 -14.41 3.07 -14.23
CA ILE A 134 -15.00 1.73 -14.31
C ILE A 134 -14.32 0.79 -13.32
N LEU A 135 -12.98 0.75 -13.33
CA LEU A 135 -12.21 -0.11 -12.43
C LEU A 135 -12.48 0.23 -10.97
N LEU A 136 -12.48 1.51 -10.61
CA LEU A 136 -12.77 1.97 -9.26
C LEU A 136 -14.22 1.66 -8.85
N LYS A 137 -15.20 1.79 -9.75
CA LYS A 137 -16.57 1.36 -9.47
C LYS A 137 -16.67 -0.15 -9.24
N LEU A 138 -15.95 -0.95 -10.02
CA LEU A 138 -15.88 -2.40 -9.81
C LEU A 138 -15.23 -2.74 -8.46
N LEU A 139 -14.14 -2.08 -8.10
CA LEU A 139 -13.49 -2.26 -6.80
C LEU A 139 -14.41 -1.87 -5.63
N ALA A 140 -15.21 -0.80 -5.79
CA ALA A 140 -16.17 -0.37 -4.77
C ALA A 140 -17.27 -1.41 -4.51
N ILE A 141 -17.60 -2.27 -5.48
CA ILE A 141 -18.54 -3.38 -5.29
C ILE A 141 -17.96 -4.42 -4.31
N TYR A 142 -16.65 -4.67 -4.38
CA TYR A 142 -15.97 -5.67 -3.54
C TYR A 142 -15.53 -5.14 -2.18
N SER A 143 -15.37 -3.82 -2.05
CA SER A 143 -14.94 -3.15 -0.83
C SER A 143 -15.95 -2.07 -0.42
N PRO A 144 -16.98 -2.43 0.36
CA PRO A 144 -17.87 -1.45 0.97
C PRO A 144 -17.06 -0.41 1.75
N ASN A 145 -17.49 0.86 1.71
CA ASN A 145 -16.78 2.00 2.33
C ASN A 145 -15.44 2.37 1.68
N MET A 146 -15.10 1.82 0.51
CA MET A 146 -14.03 2.38 -0.29
C MET A 146 -14.42 3.78 -0.79
N SER A 147 -13.51 4.75 -0.64
CA SER A 147 -13.70 6.10 -1.17
C SER A 147 -12.53 6.45 -2.08
N TRP A 148 -12.80 7.24 -3.11
CA TRP A 148 -11.75 7.70 -4.01
C TRP A 148 -12.12 9.05 -4.61
N SER A 149 -11.10 9.82 -4.98
CA SER A 149 -11.24 11.08 -5.68
C SER A 149 -10.07 11.27 -6.61
N THR A 150 -10.32 11.87 -7.78
CA THR A 150 -9.26 12.35 -8.68
C THR A 150 -8.76 13.75 -8.31
N GLY A 151 -9.28 14.31 -7.22
CA GLY A 151 -9.03 15.67 -6.75
C GLY A 151 -10.11 16.64 -7.22
N ASP A 152 -10.51 17.54 -6.32
CA ASP A 152 -11.42 18.65 -6.57
C ASP A 152 -10.88 19.90 -5.85
N PRO A 153 -10.18 20.79 -6.58
CA PRO A 153 -9.62 22.01 -6.00
C PRO A 153 -10.67 22.93 -5.37
N SER A 154 -11.90 22.93 -5.90
CA SER A 154 -12.97 23.82 -5.42
C SER A 154 -13.47 23.44 -4.03
N LYS A 155 -13.38 22.15 -3.70
CA LYS A 155 -13.76 21.58 -2.40
C LYS A 155 -12.56 21.26 -1.52
N ASN A 156 -11.35 21.63 -1.95
CA ASN A 156 -10.10 21.27 -1.30
C ASN A 156 -9.96 19.74 -1.06
N ILE A 157 -10.47 18.93 -1.98
CA ILE A 157 -10.37 17.47 -1.92
C ILE A 157 -9.13 17.07 -2.70
N LYS A 158 -8.17 16.43 -2.04
CA LYS A 158 -6.98 15.89 -2.72
C LYS A 158 -7.30 14.59 -3.47
N PRO A 159 -6.54 14.26 -4.52
CA PRO A 159 -6.62 12.93 -5.11
C PRO A 159 -6.27 11.86 -4.09
N HIS A 160 -7.12 10.86 -3.94
CA HIS A 160 -6.90 9.77 -3.02
C HIS A 160 -7.67 8.52 -3.42
N ILE A 161 -7.23 7.39 -2.86
CA ILE A 161 -8.02 6.16 -2.75
C ILE A 161 -7.92 5.68 -1.31
N SER A 162 -9.03 5.25 -0.73
CA SER A 162 -9.10 4.80 0.65
C SER A 162 -9.91 3.53 0.79
N PHE A 163 -9.49 2.67 1.71
CA PHE A 163 -10.10 1.39 2.00
C PHE A 163 -10.35 1.26 3.50
N PRO A 164 -11.41 0.57 3.92
CA PRO A 164 -11.56 0.21 5.31
C PRO A 164 -10.34 -0.61 5.77
N LEU A 165 -9.72 -0.19 6.87
CA LEU A 165 -8.45 -0.77 7.31
C LEU A 165 -8.58 -2.26 7.63
N TYR A 166 -9.73 -2.70 8.17
CA TYR A 166 -9.99 -4.12 8.47
C TYR A 166 -9.87 -5.03 7.23
N ALA A 167 -10.11 -4.51 6.02
CA ALA A 167 -9.97 -5.28 4.79
C ALA A 167 -8.50 -5.56 4.43
N CYS A 168 -7.59 -4.83 5.09
CA CYS A 168 -6.16 -4.90 4.86
C CYS A 168 -5.38 -5.49 6.05
N VAL A 169 -5.98 -5.60 7.24
CA VAL A 169 -5.37 -6.18 8.44
C VAL A 169 -4.97 -7.63 8.17
N ASP A 170 -3.73 -7.98 8.53
CA ASP A 170 -3.29 -9.38 8.49
C ASP A 170 -3.58 -10.08 9.81
N ASP A 171 -3.42 -9.37 10.93
CA ASP A 171 -3.62 -9.94 12.25
C ASP A 171 -4.05 -8.88 13.31
N LEU A 172 -5.01 -9.26 14.16
CA LEU A 172 -5.49 -8.49 15.32
C LEU A 172 -5.21 -9.31 16.58
N ASN A 173 -4.58 -8.67 17.55
CA ASN A 173 -4.12 -9.16 18.86
C ASN A 173 -2.80 -9.95 18.87
N SER A 174 -2.01 -9.83 17.82
CA SER A 174 -0.80 -10.64 17.62
C SER A 174 0.46 -10.15 18.38
N GLY A 175 0.28 -9.31 19.40
CA GLY A 175 1.37 -8.83 20.25
C GLY A 175 2.37 -7.91 19.52
N GLU A 176 3.48 -7.57 20.19
CA GLU A 176 4.41 -6.54 19.71
C GLU A 176 5.46 -7.02 18.68
N ASN A 177 5.55 -8.32 18.38
CA ASN A 177 6.77 -8.93 17.81
C ASN A 177 6.66 -9.39 16.33
N ILE A 178 6.07 -8.55 15.45
CA ILE A 178 5.66 -9.01 14.09
C ILE A 178 6.61 -8.57 12.97
N PHE A 179 7.53 -7.63 13.21
CA PHE A 179 8.49 -7.23 12.16
C PHE A 179 9.42 -8.37 11.71
N ASN A 180 9.46 -9.49 12.45
CA ASN A 180 10.34 -10.64 12.22
C ASN A 180 9.66 -11.87 11.60
N VAL A 181 8.34 -11.88 11.40
CA VAL A 181 7.63 -13.08 10.92
C VAL A 181 7.37 -12.97 9.42
N ASP A 182 8.15 -13.68 8.61
CA ASP A 182 7.85 -13.84 7.19
C ASP A 182 6.81 -14.94 7.03
N GLU A 183 5.57 -14.57 7.31
CA GLU A 183 4.44 -15.49 7.23
C GLU A 183 4.12 -15.84 5.77
N GLY A 184 3.94 -17.14 5.51
CA GLY A 184 3.64 -17.68 4.18
C GLY A 184 2.31 -17.15 3.63
N GLU A 185 2.20 -17.05 2.30
CA GLU A 185 0.99 -16.58 1.60
C GLU A 185 -0.26 -17.42 1.93
N GLU A 186 -0.10 -18.73 2.15
CA GLU A 186 -1.20 -19.67 2.43
C GLU A 186 -1.90 -19.37 3.77
N GLU A 187 -1.15 -19.12 4.84
CA GLU A 187 -1.68 -18.80 6.17
C GLU A 187 -2.42 -17.44 6.18
N LYS A 188 -2.04 -16.52 5.29
CA LYS A 188 -2.74 -15.23 5.11
C LYS A 188 -4.08 -15.40 4.41
N VAL A 189 -4.14 -16.22 3.36
CA VAL A 189 -5.40 -16.44 2.60
C VAL A 189 -6.44 -17.12 3.48
N LEU A 190 -6.02 -18.08 4.32
CA LEU A 190 -6.90 -18.76 5.26
C LEU A 190 -7.46 -17.78 6.32
N ARG A 191 -6.61 -16.95 6.94
CA ARG A 191 -7.08 -15.93 7.92
C ARG A 191 -8.02 -14.88 7.31
N LYS A 192 -7.75 -14.42 6.08
CA LYS A 192 -8.57 -13.38 5.42
C LYS A 192 -10.00 -13.85 5.11
N ARG A 193 -10.24 -15.16 4.99
CA ARG A 193 -11.59 -15.70 4.79
C ARG A 193 -12.45 -15.61 6.05
N ASP A 194 -11.85 -15.79 7.22
CA ASP A 194 -12.57 -15.77 8.50
C ASP A 194 -12.80 -14.35 9.04
N TYR A 195 -11.93 -13.40 8.69
CA TYR A 195 -11.97 -12.01 9.17
C TYR A 195 -13.18 -11.19 8.71
N LYS A 196 -13.95 -11.67 7.73
CA LYS A 196 -14.83 -10.82 6.91
C LYS A 196 -16.19 -10.43 7.53
N LYS A 197 -16.51 -10.81 8.77
CA LYS A 197 -17.84 -10.55 9.37
C LYS A 197 -17.78 -10.05 10.82
N ASN A 198 -17.48 -8.76 11.02
CA ASN A 198 -17.61 -8.03 12.30
C ASN A 198 -16.34 -8.02 13.17
N VAL A 199 -15.24 -7.52 12.62
CA VAL A 199 -14.07 -7.16 13.45
C VAL A 199 -14.42 -5.93 14.27
N GLU A 200 -14.69 -6.13 15.56
CA GLU A 200 -14.84 -5.04 16.52
C GLU A 200 -13.47 -4.73 17.15
N PHE A 201 -12.92 -3.57 16.83
CA PHE A 201 -11.74 -3.06 17.51
C PHE A 201 -12.07 -2.69 18.96
N ARG A 202 -11.21 -3.06 19.89
CA ARG A 202 -11.29 -2.69 21.30
C ARG A 202 -10.08 -1.86 21.71
N LYS A 203 -10.26 -1.11 22.80
CA LYS A 203 -9.14 -0.45 23.47
C LYS A 203 -8.14 -1.51 23.94
N GLY A 204 -6.87 -1.31 23.65
CA GLY A 204 -5.79 -2.23 24.01
C GLY A 204 -5.44 -3.24 22.92
N ASP A 205 -6.32 -3.45 21.93
CA ASP A 205 -6.04 -4.33 20.80
C ASP A 205 -4.78 -3.85 20.07
N THR A 206 -4.01 -4.82 19.59
CA THR A 206 -2.83 -4.58 18.77
C THR A 206 -3.11 -5.08 17.36
N MET A 207 -3.03 -4.22 16.38
CA MET A 207 -3.29 -4.56 14.98
C MET A 207 -1.98 -4.54 14.21
N THR A 208 -1.83 -5.51 13.31
CA THR A 208 -0.75 -5.52 12.35
C THR A 208 -1.24 -5.57 10.91
N PHE A 209 -0.49 -4.89 10.07
CA PHE A 209 -0.82 -4.67 8.68
C PHE A 209 0.46 -4.73 7.86
N ARG A 210 0.43 -5.54 6.79
CA ARG A 210 1.51 -5.73 5.85
C ARG A 210 0.92 -5.59 4.44
N SER A 211 1.22 -4.46 3.80
CA SER A 211 0.85 -4.23 2.40
C SER A 211 2.06 -4.28 1.49
N ARG A 212 1.89 -4.92 0.34
CA ARG A 212 2.88 -5.00 -0.73
C ARG A 212 2.38 -4.24 -1.96
N LEU A 213 3.25 -3.40 -2.49
CA LEU A 213 3.01 -2.57 -3.66
C LEU A 213 3.90 -3.07 -4.80
N PHE A 214 3.31 -3.87 -5.69
CA PHE A 214 4.03 -4.57 -6.77
C PHE A 214 4.29 -3.71 -8.00
N TYR A 215 3.39 -2.75 -8.28
CA TYR A 215 3.40 -1.98 -9.52
C TYR A 215 4.05 -0.61 -9.38
N VAL A 216 4.65 -0.31 -8.23
CA VAL A 216 5.24 1.00 -7.94
C VAL A 216 6.67 0.81 -7.45
N ASP A 217 7.62 1.29 -8.24
CA ASP A 217 9.01 1.43 -7.85
C ASP A 217 9.24 2.85 -7.33
N PHE A 218 9.13 3.00 -6.00
CA PHE A 218 9.32 4.29 -5.34
C PHE A 218 10.77 4.80 -5.44
N VAL A 219 11.75 3.91 -5.57
CA VAL A 219 13.18 4.28 -5.70
C VAL A 219 13.43 4.98 -7.01
N ASN A 220 12.79 4.50 -8.07
CA ASN A 220 12.89 5.11 -9.39
C ASN A 220 11.75 6.10 -9.70
N TRP A 221 10.76 6.20 -8.81
CA TRP A 221 9.51 6.95 -8.98
C TRP A 221 8.75 6.58 -10.26
N ARG A 222 8.56 5.27 -10.50
CA ARG A 222 7.95 4.72 -11.73
C ARG A 222 6.91 3.67 -11.38
N ALA A 223 5.84 3.63 -12.17
CA ALA A 223 5.06 2.41 -12.26
C ALA A 223 5.80 1.40 -13.13
N LYS A 224 5.67 0.11 -12.80
CA LYS A 224 6.33 -0.97 -13.51
C LYS A 224 5.52 -2.25 -13.51
N GLY A 225 5.89 -3.19 -14.39
CA GLY A 225 5.20 -4.48 -14.49
C GLY A 225 3.75 -4.32 -14.93
N LEU A 226 3.45 -3.27 -15.70
CA LEU A 226 2.12 -3.06 -16.26
C LEU A 226 2.00 -3.92 -17.53
N PRO A 227 0.81 -4.48 -17.81
CA PRO A 227 0.59 -5.14 -19.09
C PRO A 227 0.91 -4.19 -20.25
N VAL A 228 1.63 -4.67 -21.26
CA VAL A 228 2.01 -3.94 -22.48
C VAL A 228 3.07 -2.83 -22.29
N ILE A 229 3.25 -2.29 -21.09
CA ILE A 229 4.20 -1.20 -20.83
C ILE A 229 5.09 -1.53 -19.64
N ASP A 230 6.40 -1.68 -19.89
CA ASP A 230 7.36 -2.11 -18.87
C ASP A 230 7.45 -1.15 -17.69
N GLN A 231 7.59 0.15 -17.99
CA GLN A 231 7.76 1.20 -17.02
C GLN A 231 7.15 2.53 -17.48
N ILE A 232 6.52 3.25 -16.56
CA ILE A 232 5.99 4.60 -16.79
C ILE A 232 6.41 5.47 -15.61
N PRO A 233 7.09 6.61 -15.82
CA PRO A 233 7.37 7.55 -14.73
C PRO A 233 6.07 7.99 -14.04
N LEU A 234 6.01 7.93 -12.72
CA LEU A 234 4.82 8.30 -11.95
C LEU A 234 4.48 9.78 -12.16
N SER A 235 5.49 10.62 -12.43
CA SER A 235 5.30 12.03 -12.74
C SER A 235 4.43 12.30 -13.96
N LYS A 236 4.27 11.32 -14.86
CA LYS A 236 3.33 11.42 -15.98
C LYS A 236 1.88 11.57 -15.52
N TRP A 237 1.53 10.97 -14.38
CA TRP A 237 0.18 11.02 -13.82
C TRP A 237 0.09 11.94 -12.61
N TRP A 238 1.13 11.94 -11.77
CA TRP A 238 1.13 12.64 -10.48
C TRP A 238 1.83 14.00 -10.56
N GLY A 239 2.48 14.34 -11.68
CA GLY A 239 3.31 15.53 -11.78
C GLY A 239 4.47 15.47 -10.79
N LYS A 240 4.59 16.49 -9.92
CA LYS A 240 5.61 16.55 -8.87
C LYS A 240 5.10 16.08 -7.51
N ALA A 241 3.89 15.53 -7.47
CA ALA A 241 3.24 15.14 -6.24
C ALA A 241 3.97 14.00 -5.54
N GLY A 242 4.01 14.07 -4.21
CA GLY A 242 4.39 12.95 -3.35
C GLY A 242 3.22 12.02 -3.08
N LEU A 243 3.50 10.89 -2.41
CA LEU A 243 2.49 9.97 -1.94
C LEU A 243 2.40 10.04 -0.42
N ARG A 244 1.20 10.22 0.14
CA ARG A 244 0.92 10.04 1.56
C ARG A 244 0.19 8.72 1.76
N LEU A 245 0.71 7.90 2.66
CA LEU A 245 -0.01 6.76 3.22
C LEU A 245 -0.53 7.17 4.59
N ALA A 246 -1.84 7.34 4.71
CA ALA A 246 -2.48 7.81 5.93
C ALA A 246 -3.45 6.78 6.50
N ILE A 247 -3.62 6.80 7.81
CA ILE A 247 -4.67 6.06 8.49
C ILE A 247 -5.52 7.07 9.25
N TYR A 248 -6.81 7.03 8.97
CA TYR A 248 -7.82 7.88 9.59
C TYR A 248 -8.76 7.04 10.45
N ASP A 249 -9.15 7.60 11.58
CA ASP A 249 -10.33 7.17 12.33
C ASP A 249 -11.48 8.10 11.94
N VAL A 250 -12.50 7.54 11.29
CA VAL A 250 -13.65 8.29 10.77
C VAL A 250 -14.82 8.10 11.73
N ASN A 251 -15.37 9.19 12.27
CA ASN A 251 -16.54 9.12 13.15
C ASN A 251 -17.85 8.96 12.34
N GLU A 252 -18.99 8.84 13.03
CA GLU A 252 -20.30 8.69 12.39
C GLU A 252 -20.72 9.92 11.57
N GLU A 253 -20.18 11.10 11.90
CA GLU A 253 -20.41 12.36 11.20
C GLU A 253 -19.50 12.53 9.95
N GLY A 254 -18.58 11.58 9.73
CA GLY A 254 -17.62 11.62 8.62
C GLY A 254 -16.37 12.47 8.88
N GLU A 255 -16.21 13.00 10.11
CA GLU A 255 -15.00 13.70 10.53
C GLU A 255 -13.82 12.72 10.61
N ARG A 256 -12.67 13.13 10.08
CA ARG A 256 -11.46 12.31 10.00
C ARG A 256 -10.45 12.75 11.06
N THR A 257 -10.07 11.84 11.94
CA THR A 257 -8.95 12.03 12.88
C THR A 257 -7.72 11.26 12.39
N ASN A 258 -6.58 11.93 12.23
CA ASN A 258 -5.34 11.27 11.78
C ASN A 258 -4.78 10.37 12.89
N VAL A 259 -4.57 9.09 12.54
CA VAL A 259 -3.90 8.11 13.38
C VAL A 259 -2.42 8.00 13.01
N LEU A 260 -2.12 8.02 11.72
CA LEU A 260 -0.78 7.94 11.15
C LEU A 260 -0.75 8.68 9.82
N ASP A 261 0.27 9.50 9.59
CA ASP A 261 0.59 10.06 8.28
C ASP A 261 2.05 9.66 7.92
N LEU A 262 2.21 8.91 6.83
CA LEU A 262 3.51 8.53 6.28
C LEU A 262 3.64 9.14 4.89
N ASP A 263 4.42 10.20 4.80
CA ASP A 263 4.73 10.85 3.54
C ASP A 263 5.93 10.18 2.87
N VAL A 264 5.77 9.81 1.61
CA VAL A 264 6.77 9.17 0.77
C VAL A 264 7.08 10.12 -0.38
N PHE A 265 8.35 10.54 -0.46
CA PHE A 265 8.84 11.40 -1.52
C PHE A 265 10.15 10.87 -2.08
N ASN A 266 10.46 11.27 -3.31
CA ASN A 266 11.74 11.03 -3.94
C ASN A 266 12.42 12.39 -4.17
N GLU A 267 13.38 12.73 -3.30
CA GLU A 267 14.10 14.01 -3.38
C GLU A 267 14.94 14.14 -4.65
N ASP A 268 15.43 13.01 -5.19
CA ASP A 268 16.21 12.95 -6.42
C ASP A 268 15.36 13.26 -7.66
N TYR A 269 14.02 13.20 -7.55
CA TYR A 269 13.08 13.44 -8.65
C TYR A 269 12.69 14.92 -8.81
N ASN A 270 13.40 15.85 -8.16
CA ASN A 270 13.40 17.24 -8.61
C ASN A 270 14.16 17.33 -9.93
N GLU A 271 13.50 16.98 -11.06
CA GLU A 271 14.08 17.23 -12.39
C GLU A 271 14.59 18.68 -12.47
N PRO A 272 15.83 18.90 -12.95
CA PRO A 272 16.32 20.24 -13.19
C PRO A 272 15.33 20.91 -14.15
N ARG A 273 14.81 22.07 -13.75
CA ARG A 273 13.93 22.90 -14.58
C ARG A 273 14.62 23.09 -15.92
N GLN A 274 14.19 22.39 -16.97
CA GLN A 274 14.52 22.79 -18.33
C GLN A 274 13.85 24.16 -18.50
N LYS A 275 14.68 25.21 -18.46
CA LYS A 275 14.30 26.59 -18.74
C LYS A 275 13.99 26.76 -20.21
#